data_AF-A0A9P1PZS9-F1
#
_entry.id   AF-A0A9P1PZS9-F1
#
_cell.length_a   1.000
_cell.length_b   1.000
_cell.length_c   1.000
_cell.angle_alpha   90.00
_cell.angle_beta   90.00
_cell.angle_gamma   90.00
#
_symmetry.space_group_name_H-M   'P 1'
#
loop_
_entity.id
_entity.type
_entity.pdbx_description
1 polymer ?
#
loop_
_entity_poly.entity_id
_entity_poly.type
_entity_poly.pdbx_seq_one_letter_code
_entity_poly.pdbx_strand_id
1 'polypeptide(L)'
;MKKKGLIALSIVMFAVLVGQFIYTIYNNTFEPGSYTDWISAFCNIIMAGATVVAVLVAKNYVAQFTAQEGYKIAIELVNDVFPKHEGLKTVVPLCNTALTIVNKVIEQESVSGKEMFTLKSILSECSSMSENANSVYIEVSKLLFKTKTYGLHPSHEREYYFYNFINNIEIANFELKELVNELKSIIKNTDEFNMCRHNGVARKDGVNFYDRDMAMDNIKGNSLSSLLGRFNATVKQMSSSHKNFIGKDNTITELFKVKGLLF
;
A
#
# COMPACT_ATOMS: atom_id res chain seq x y z
N MET A 1 3.57 -37.16 4.36
CA MET A 1 3.70 -38.08 3.19
C MET A 1 3.53 -37.26 1.91
N LYS A 2 4.49 -37.31 0.98
CA LYS A 2 4.36 -36.65 -0.34
C LYS A 2 3.21 -37.32 -1.13
N LYS A 3 2.48 -36.56 -1.96
CA LYS A 3 1.34 -37.01 -2.81
C LYS A 3 1.55 -38.40 -3.46
N LYS A 4 2.78 -38.66 -3.94
CA LYS A 4 3.20 -39.93 -4.54
C LYS A 4 3.18 -41.14 -3.59
N GLY A 5 3.53 -40.95 -2.31
CA GLY A 5 3.56 -42.01 -1.30
C GLY A 5 2.15 -42.44 -0.84
N LEU A 6 1.21 -41.49 -0.78
CA LEU A 6 -0.19 -41.81 -0.47
C LEU A 6 -0.83 -42.61 -1.62
N ILE A 7 -0.58 -42.20 -2.87
CA ILE A 7 -1.08 -42.90 -4.06
C ILE A 7 -0.51 -44.32 -4.14
N ALA A 8 0.80 -44.50 -3.90
CA ALA A 8 1.42 -45.82 -3.90
C ALA A 8 0.82 -46.76 -2.83
N LEU A 9 0.58 -46.25 -1.61
CA LEU A 9 -0.05 -47.02 -0.54
C LEU A 9 -1.49 -47.43 -0.90
N SER A 10 -2.29 -46.51 -1.47
CA SER A 10 -3.66 -46.80 -1.90
C SER A 10 -3.72 -47.85 -3.01
N ILE A 11 -2.77 -47.81 -3.97
CA ILE A 11 -2.66 -48.83 -5.04
C ILE A 11 -2.34 -50.19 -4.44
N VAL A 12 -1.39 -50.27 -3.49
CA VAL A 12 -1.02 -51.53 -2.82
C VAL A 12 -2.21 -52.09 -2.03
N MET A 13 -2.94 -51.27 -1.28
CA MET A 13 -4.11 -51.76 -0.53
C MET A 13 -5.24 -52.24 -1.46
N PHE A 14 -5.48 -51.53 -2.56
CA PHE A 14 -6.45 -51.97 -3.57
C PHE A 14 -6.04 -53.29 -4.23
N ALA A 15 -4.77 -53.44 -4.59
CA ALA A 15 -4.24 -54.68 -5.16
C ALA A 15 -4.32 -55.86 -4.19
N VAL A 16 -4.06 -55.63 -2.89
CA VAL A 16 -4.22 -56.65 -1.84
C VAL A 16 -5.69 -57.06 -1.68
N LEU A 17 -6.62 -56.10 -1.67
CA LEU A 17 -8.06 -56.38 -1.59
C LEU A 17 -8.59 -57.16 -2.80
N VAL A 18 -8.24 -56.75 -4.02
CA VAL A 18 -8.61 -57.46 -5.25
C VAL A 18 -7.95 -58.84 -5.30
N GLY A 19 -6.68 -58.95 -4.90
CA GLY A 19 -5.97 -60.22 -4.81
C GLY A 19 -6.61 -61.19 -3.82
N GLN A 20 -7.01 -60.70 -2.64
CA GLN A 20 -7.74 -61.50 -1.65
C GLN A 20 -9.13 -61.91 -2.17
N PHE A 21 -9.88 -61.01 -2.80
CA PHE A 21 -11.17 -61.32 -3.41
C PHE A 21 -11.06 -62.44 -4.46
N ILE A 22 -10.10 -62.32 -5.39
CA ILE A 22 -9.83 -63.35 -6.41
C ILE A 22 -9.39 -64.67 -5.77
N TYR A 23 -8.54 -64.62 -4.74
CA TYR A 23 -8.09 -65.80 -4.01
C TYR A 23 -9.23 -66.53 -3.31
N THR A 24 -10.16 -65.80 -2.69
CA THR A 24 -11.35 -66.37 -2.03
C THR A 24 -12.31 -67.00 -3.06
N ILE A 25 -12.47 -66.41 -4.26
CA ILE A 25 -13.24 -67.01 -5.37
C ILE A 25 -12.56 -68.30 -5.84
N TYR A 26 -11.25 -68.25 -6.12
CA TYR A 26 -10.49 -69.37 -6.66
C TYR A 26 -10.52 -70.60 -5.74
N ASN A 27 -10.47 -70.40 -4.42
CA ASN A 27 -10.49 -71.48 -3.43
C ASN A 27 -11.90 -71.93 -3.01
N ASN A 28 -12.98 -71.39 -3.61
CA ASN A 28 -14.37 -71.72 -3.27
C ASN A 28 -14.73 -71.55 -1.78
N THR A 29 -13.99 -70.72 -1.04
CA THR A 29 -14.23 -70.43 0.39
C THR A 29 -15.21 -69.27 0.57
N PHE A 30 -16.07 -69.01 -0.42
CA PHE A 30 -17.01 -67.89 -0.41
C PHE A 30 -18.25 -68.26 0.39
N GLU A 31 -18.46 -67.60 1.53
CA GLU A 31 -19.69 -67.74 2.30
C GLU A 31 -20.81 -66.89 1.68
N PRO A 32 -22.05 -67.40 1.54
CA PRO A 32 -23.18 -66.65 0.95
C PRO A 32 -23.49 -65.31 1.64
N GLY A 33 -23.16 -65.15 2.92
CA GLY A 33 -23.28 -63.89 3.66
C GLY A 33 -22.16 -62.87 3.41
N SER A 34 -21.04 -63.29 2.81
CA SER A 34 -19.85 -62.46 2.61
C SER A 34 -19.92 -61.58 1.34
N TYR A 35 -20.85 -61.88 0.41
CA TYR A 35 -21.03 -61.10 -0.83
C TYR A 35 -21.31 -59.62 -0.55
N THR A 36 -22.19 -59.35 0.42
CA THR A 36 -22.54 -57.99 0.82
C THR A 36 -21.36 -57.26 1.46
N ASP A 37 -20.50 -57.97 2.17
CA ASP A 37 -19.33 -57.39 2.84
C ASP A 37 -18.23 -56.99 1.84
N TRP A 38 -17.98 -57.81 0.82
CA TRP A 38 -17.05 -57.47 -0.26
C TRP A 38 -17.54 -56.29 -1.09
N ILE A 39 -18.82 -56.27 -1.46
CA ILE A 39 -19.42 -55.14 -2.19
C ILE A 39 -19.35 -53.87 -1.33
N SER A 40 -19.66 -53.96 -0.04
CA SER A 40 -19.52 -52.85 0.92
C SER A 40 -18.07 -52.34 1.02
N ALA A 41 -17.08 -53.25 1.06
CA ALA A 41 -15.66 -52.88 1.08
C ALA A 41 -15.23 -52.12 -0.19
N PHE A 42 -15.66 -52.56 -1.39
CA PHE A 42 -15.40 -51.83 -2.63
C PHE A 42 -16.08 -50.46 -2.65
N CYS A 43 -17.34 -50.36 -2.22
CA CYS A 43 -18.06 -49.10 -2.09
C CYS A 43 -17.35 -48.12 -1.13
N ASN A 44 -16.85 -48.62 0.00
CA ASN A 44 -16.11 -47.80 0.97
C ASN A 44 -14.80 -47.24 0.39
N ILE A 45 -14.07 -48.02 -0.43
CA ILE A 45 -12.86 -47.55 -1.10
C ILE A 45 -13.17 -46.48 -2.14
N ILE A 46 -14.21 -46.69 -2.96
CA ILE A 46 -14.66 -45.70 -3.95
C ILE A 46 -15.08 -44.41 -3.25
N MET A 47 -15.85 -44.50 -2.16
CA MET A 47 -16.28 -43.35 -1.37
C MET A 47 -15.10 -42.60 -0.74
N ALA A 48 -14.12 -43.32 -0.19
CA ALA A 48 -12.89 -42.72 0.35
C ALA A 48 -12.07 -42.02 -0.76
N GLY A 49 -11.93 -42.65 -1.93
CA GLY A 49 -11.27 -42.05 -3.09
C GLY A 49 -11.97 -40.80 -3.58
N ALA A 50 -13.29 -40.85 -3.74
CA ALA A 50 -14.12 -39.70 -4.12
C ALA A 50 -14.01 -38.56 -3.10
N THR A 51 -13.98 -38.88 -1.80
CA THR A 51 -13.81 -37.90 -0.72
C THR A 51 -12.45 -37.21 -0.81
N VAL A 52 -11.37 -37.97 -1.01
CA VAL A 52 -10.01 -37.38 -1.16
C VAL A 52 -9.93 -36.49 -2.39
N VAL A 53 -10.48 -36.93 -3.53
CA VAL A 53 -10.52 -36.12 -4.75
C VAL A 53 -11.35 -34.85 -4.53
N ALA A 54 -12.53 -34.96 -3.92
CA ALA A 54 -13.37 -33.81 -3.61
C ALA A 54 -12.64 -32.80 -2.71
N VAL A 55 -11.92 -33.26 -1.68
CA VAL A 55 -11.11 -32.39 -0.82
C VAL A 55 -9.97 -31.72 -1.60
N LEU A 56 -9.29 -32.44 -2.49
CA LEU A 56 -8.22 -31.86 -3.32
C LEU A 56 -8.76 -30.81 -4.31
N VAL A 57 -9.88 -31.11 -4.96
CA VAL A 57 -10.57 -30.18 -5.87
C VAL A 57 -11.04 -28.95 -5.10
N ALA A 58 -11.66 -29.12 -3.94
CA ALA A 58 -12.10 -28.01 -3.09
C ALA A 58 -10.92 -27.13 -2.65
N LYS A 59 -9.79 -27.73 -2.23
CA LYS A 59 -8.59 -26.97 -1.86
C LYS A 59 -8.02 -26.18 -3.03
N ASN A 60 -7.92 -26.79 -4.21
CA ASN A 60 -7.42 -26.12 -5.41
C ASN A 60 -8.36 -24.99 -5.84
N TYR A 61 -9.67 -25.22 -5.80
CA TYR A 61 -10.67 -24.21 -6.11
C TYR A 61 -10.57 -23.00 -5.17
N VAL A 62 -10.48 -23.23 -3.86
CA VAL A 62 -10.31 -22.15 -2.88
C VAL A 62 -9.01 -21.37 -3.13
N ALA A 63 -7.90 -22.05 -3.43
CA ALA A 63 -6.63 -21.40 -3.74
C ALA A 63 -6.70 -20.55 -5.02
N GLN A 64 -7.31 -21.06 -6.08
CA GLN A 64 -7.51 -20.32 -7.34
C GLN A 64 -8.42 -19.11 -7.14
N PHE A 65 -9.54 -19.28 -6.43
CA PHE A 65 -10.47 -18.20 -6.13
C PHE A 65 -9.81 -17.10 -5.28
N THR A 66 -9.05 -17.49 -4.25
CA THR A 66 -8.29 -16.55 -3.41
C THR A 66 -7.26 -15.77 -4.23
N ALA A 67 -6.54 -16.46 -5.13
CA ALA A 67 -5.57 -15.81 -6.03
C ALA A 67 -6.26 -14.82 -6.98
N GLN A 68 -7.41 -15.19 -7.56
CA GLN A 68 -8.15 -14.34 -8.49
C GLN A 68 -8.64 -13.04 -7.81
N GLU A 69 -9.28 -13.16 -6.64
CA GLU A 69 -9.72 -11.99 -5.87
C GLU A 69 -8.54 -11.13 -5.42
N GLY A 70 -7.43 -11.77 -5.03
CA GLY A 70 -6.20 -11.08 -4.68
C GLY A 70 -5.59 -10.31 -5.86
N TYR A 71 -5.57 -10.89 -7.05
CA TYR A 71 -5.09 -10.22 -8.26
C TYR A 71 -5.98 -9.06 -8.67
N LYS A 72 -7.30 -9.16 -8.50
CA LYS A 72 -8.23 -8.05 -8.75
C LYS A 72 -7.88 -6.83 -7.89
N ILE A 73 -7.59 -7.05 -6.61
CA ILE A 73 -7.19 -6.00 -5.67
C ILE A 73 -5.81 -5.43 -6.03
N ALA A 74 -4.87 -6.29 -6.45
CA ALA A 74 -3.56 -5.84 -6.88
C ALA A 74 -3.63 -5.00 -8.17
N ILE A 75 -4.53 -5.33 -9.10
CA ILE A 75 -4.81 -4.53 -10.30
C ILE A 75 -5.35 -3.15 -9.92
N GLU A 76 -6.36 -3.08 -9.05
CA GLU A 76 -6.91 -1.82 -8.53
C GLU A 76 -5.80 -0.97 -7.88
N LEU A 77 -4.98 -1.58 -7.03
CA LEU A 77 -3.86 -0.91 -6.37
C LEU A 77 -2.88 -0.30 -7.37
N VAL A 78 -2.45 -1.06 -8.37
CA VAL A 78 -1.41 -0.65 -9.33
C VAL A 78 -1.93 0.34 -10.37
N ASN A 79 -3.15 0.15 -10.88
CA ASN A 79 -3.67 0.92 -12.00
C ASN A 79 -4.44 2.16 -11.55
N ASP A 80 -5.15 2.09 -10.43
CA ASP A 80 -6.07 3.16 -10.03
C ASP A 80 -5.48 4.00 -8.91
N VAL A 81 -4.81 3.37 -7.95
CA VAL A 81 -4.37 4.06 -6.72
C VAL A 81 -2.94 4.56 -6.80
N PHE A 82 -1.99 3.70 -7.19
CA PHE A 82 -0.58 4.10 -7.29
C PHE A 82 -0.37 5.35 -8.16
N PRO A 83 -0.92 5.47 -9.38
CA PRO A 83 -0.62 6.62 -10.23
C PRO A 83 -1.02 7.98 -9.63
N LYS A 84 -1.95 8.01 -8.66
CA LYS A 84 -2.37 9.24 -7.98
C LYS A 84 -1.21 9.96 -7.27
N HIS A 85 -0.11 9.26 -6.92
CA HIS A 85 1.07 9.89 -6.29
C HIS A 85 1.73 10.94 -7.18
N GLU A 86 1.58 10.84 -8.51
CA GLU A 86 2.20 11.74 -9.47
C GLU A 86 1.76 13.21 -9.27
N GLY A 87 0.55 13.42 -8.74
CA GLY A 87 0.05 14.74 -8.37
C GLY A 87 0.95 15.45 -7.34
N LEU A 88 1.66 14.71 -6.47
CA LEU A 88 2.55 15.30 -5.47
C LEU A 88 3.74 16.05 -6.07
N LYS A 89 4.07 15.81 -7.34
CA LYS A 89 5.12 16.55 -8.05
C LYS A 89 4.79 18.03 -8.22
N THR A 90 3.52 18.42 -8.21
CA THR A 90 3.11 19.83 -8.37
C THR A 90 3.27 20.63 -7.08
N VAL A 91 3.35 19.99 -5.91
CA VAL A 91 3.63 20.67 -4.63
C VAL A 91 5.00 21.34 -4.66
N VAL A 92 6.01 20.68 -5.23
CA VAL A 92 7.40 21.18 -5.23
C VAL A 92 7.52 22.57 -5.86
N PRO A 93 7.06 22.83 -7.10
CA PRO A 93 7.13 24.16 -7.70
C PRO A 93 6.26 25.20 -6.95
N LEU A 94 5.11 24.82 -6.40
CA LEU A 94 4.28 25.71 -5.58
C LEU A 94 5.03 26.18 -4.32
N CYS A 95 5.61 25.24 -3.58
CA CYS A 95 6.39 25.55 -2.39
C CYS A 95 7.70 26.28 -2.69
N ASN A 96 8.34 26.06 -3.85
CA ASN A 96 9.48 26.88 -4.30
C ASN A 96 9.07 28.35 -4.55
N THR A 97 7.87 28.56 -5.09
CA THR A 97 7.32 29.92 -5.26
C THR A 97 7.08 30.57 -3.90
N ALA A 98 6.48 29.84 -2.96
CA ALA A 98 6.32 30.32 -1.59
C ALA A 98 7.67 30.64 -0.93
N LEU A 99 8.68 29.77 -1.06
CA LEU A 99 10.02 30.00 -0.52
C LEU A 99 10.66 31.28 -1.10
N THR A 100 10.50 31.52 -2.40
CA THR A 100 11.01 32.74 -3.05
C THR A 100 10.36 33.99 -2.46
N ILE A 101 9.04 33.96 -2.22
CA ILE A 101 8.33 35.06 -1.56
C ILE A 101 8.84 35.24 -0.13
N VAL A 102 8.94 34.15 0.65
CA VAL A 102 9.40 34.20 2.04
C VAL A 102 10.81 34.77 2.17
N ASN A 103 11.73 34.35 1.31
CA ASN A 103 13.09 34.90 1.28
C ASN A 103 13.08 36.40 0.98
N LYS A 104 12.24 36.85 0.05
CA LYS A 104 12.06 38.27 -0.23
C LYS A 104 11.51 39.04 0.98
N VAL A 105 10.56 38.46 1.72
CA VAL A 105 10.05 39.07 2.96
C VAL A 105 11.15 39.22 4.00
N ILE A 106 12.02 38.22 4.13
CA ILE A 106 13.16 38.26 5.05
C ILE A 106 14.18 39.33 4.64
N GLU A 107 14.52 39.40 3.35
CA GLU A 107 15.54 40.31 2.82
C GLU A 107 15.07 41.77 2.82
N GLN A 108 13.83 42.01 2.43
CA GLN A 108 13.28 43.36 2.22
C GLN A 108 12.46 43.85 3.41
N GLU A 109 12.27 43.01 4.42
CA GLU A 109 11.40 43.26 5.58
C GLU A 109 10.06 43.87 5.18
N SER A 110 9.49 43.38 4.08
CA SER A 110 8.26 43.86 3.51
C SER A 110 7.63 42.81 2.62
N VAL A 111 6.31 42.84 2.53
CA VAL A 111 5.54 41.99 1.64
C VAL A 111 4.42 42.80 1.03
N SER A 112 4.23 42.66 -0.27
CA SER A 112 3.11 43.28 -0.98
C SER A 112 1.81 42.49 -0.73
N GLY A 113 0.66 43.16 -0.86
CA GLY A 113 -0.63 42.47 -0.79
C GLY A 113 -0.77 41.34 -1.84
N LYS A 114 -0.14 41.48 -3.01
CA LYS A 114 -0.12 40.46 -4.06
C LYS A 114 0.67 39.21 -3.63
N GLU A 115 1.83 39.40 -3.03
CA GLU A 115 2.65 38.30 -2.50
C GLU A 115 1.93 37.58 -1.38
N MET A 116 1.28 38.34 -0.48
CA MET A 116 0.52 37.75 0.61
C MET A 116 -0.69 36.96 0.12
N PHE A 117 -1.41 37.48 -0.88
CA PHE A 117 -2.48 36.76 -1.55
C PHE A 117 -1.97 35.45 -2.18
N THR A 118 -0.80 35.52 -2.84
CA THR A 118 -0.17 34.34 -3.48
C THR A 118 0.20 33.28 -2.44
N LEU A 119 0.80 33.66 -1.31
CA LEU A 119 1.10 32.72 -0.21
C LEU A 119 -0.16 32.04 0.33
N LYS A 120 -1.24 32.80 0.56
CA LYS A 120 -2.52 32.24 1.03
C LYS A 120 -3.15 31.29 0.02
N SER A 121 -3.05 31.60 -1.29
CA SER A 121 -3.49 30.70 -2.36
C SER A 121 -2.68 29.40 -2.37
N ILE A 122 -1.36 29.49 -2.28
CA ILE A 122 -0.47 28.32 -2.22
C ILE A 122 -0.78 27.46 -0.98
N LEU A 123 -1.00 28.07 0.19
CA LEU A 123 -1.39 27.34 1.39
C LEU A 123 -2.70 26.56 1.19
N SER A 124 -3.70 27.18 0.56
CA SER A 124 -4.98 26.52 0.28
C SER A 124 -4.80 25.32 -0.65
N GLU A 125 -4.00 25.47 -1.70
CA GLU A 125 -3.73 24.40 -2.66
C GLU A 125 -2.94 23.26 -2.00
N CYS A 126 -1.85 23.57 -1.29
CA CYS A 126 -1.06 22.57 -0.56
C CYS A 126 -1.89 21.84 0.52
N SER A 127 -2.81 22.53 1.20
CA SER A 127 -3.71 21.92 2.18
C SER A 127 -4.65 20.91 1.53
N SER A 128 -5.28 21.27 0.41
CA SER A 128 -6.13 20.35 -0.36
C SER A 128 -5.34 19.16 -0.89
N MET A 129 -4.13 19.37 -1.39
CA MET A 129 -3.24 18.29 -1.82
C MET A 129 -2.83 17.37 -0.66
N SER A 130 -2.63 17.92 0.54
CA SER A 130 -2.32 17.15 1.75
C SER A 130 -3.47 16.24 2.16
N GLU A 131 -4.71 16.73 2.11
CA GLU A 131 -5.90 15.93 2.36
C GLU A 131 -6.06 14.81 1.34
N ASN A 132 -5.87 15.12 0.06
CA ASN A 132 -5.89 14.13 -1.02
C ASN A 132 -4.79 13.07 -0.84
N ALA A 133 -3.56 13.48 -0.53
CA ALA A 133 -2.44 12.58 -0.27
C ALA A 133 -2.74 11.63 0.90
N ASN A 134 -3.36 12.16 1.95
CA ASN A 134 -3.76 11.37 3.10
C ASN A 134 -4.85 10.34 2.74
N SER A 135 -5.82 10.72 1.91
CA SER A 135 -6.84 9.80 1.38
C SER A 135 -6.20 8.66 0.57
N VAL A 136 -5.26 8.98 -0.32
CA VAL A 136 -4.51 7.98 -1.10
C VAL A 136 -3.70 7.06 -0.18
N TYR A 137 -3.00 7.60 0.83
CA TYR A 137 -2.26 6.80 1.80
C TYR A 137 -3.15 5.79 2.54
N ILE A 138 -4.34 6.21 2.98
CA ILE A 138 -5.31 5.33 3.64
C ILE A 138 -5.81 4.24 2.68
N GLU A 139 -6.12 4.60 1.44
CA GLU A 139 -6.56 3.67 0.39
C GLU A 139 -5.49 2.62 0.08
N VAL A 140 -4.23 3.06 -0.11
CA VAL A 140 -3.06 2.19 -0.29
C VAL A 140 -2.91 1.24 0.90
N SER A 141 -2.94 1.74 2.13
CA SER A 141 -2.81 0.93 3.34
C SER A 141 -3.88 -0.16 3.43
N LYS A 142 -5.14 0.19 3.10
CA LYS A 142 -6.27 -0.74 3.08
C LYS A 142 -6.11 -1.82 2.02
N LEU A 143 -5.76 -1.46 0.79
CA LEU A 143 -5.58 -2.42 -0.30
C LEU A 143 -4.35 -3.31 -0.06
N LEU A 144 -3.25 -2.77 0.47
CA LEU A 144 -2.08 -3.54 0.89
C LEU A 144 -2.43 -4.56 1.96
N PHE A 145 -3.21 -4.19 2.97
CA PHE A 145 -3.69 -5.13 3.96
C PHE A 145 -4.47 -6.27 3.32
N LYS A 146 -5.39 -5.95 2.40
CA LYS A 146 -6.16 -6.97 1.68
C LYS A 146 -5.28 -7.88 0.82
N THR A 147 -4.37 -7.34 0.01
CA THR A 147 -3.46 -8.16 -0.82
C THR A 147 -2.68 -9.17 0.02
N LYS A 148 -2.21 -8.78 1.21
CA LYS A 148 -1.58 -9.69 2.19
C LYS A 148 -2.53 -10.79 2.67
N THR A 149 -3.80 -10.48 2.96
CA THR A 149 -4.78 -11.51 3.37
C THR A 149 -5.09 -12.53 2.28
N TYR A 150 -4.97 -12.14 1.00
CA TYR A 150 -5.09 -13.06 -0.14
C TYR A 150 -3.78 -13.80 -0.47
N GLY A 151 -2.72 -13.58 0.32
CA GLY A 151 -1.44 -14.25 0.13
C GLY A 151 -0.65 -13.76 -1.08
N LEU A 152 -0.96 -12.56 -1.62
CA LEU A 152 -0.13 -11.94 -2.66
C LEU A 152 1.07 -11.21 -2.02
N HIS A 153 2.20 -11.30 -2.70
CA HIS A 153 3.44 -10.61 -2.34
C HIS A 153 4.06 -10.06 -3.62
N PRO A 154 4.81 -8.95 -3.56
CA PRO A 154 5.60 -8.52 -4.69
C PRO A 154 6.58 -9.64 -5.10
N SER A 155 6.89 -9.72 -6.40
CA SER A 155 7.91 -10.64 -6.88
C SER A 155 9.29 -10.29 -6.30
N HIS A 156 10.14 -11.30 -6.09
CA HIS A 156 11.40 -11.14 -5.35
C HIS A 156 12.30 -10.03 -5.93
N GLU A 157 12.40 -9.94 -7.25
CA GLU A 157 13.21 -8.91 -7.93
C GLU A 157 12.65 -7.48 -7.77
N ARG A 158 11.36 -7.36 -7.44
CA ARG A 158 10.63 -6.07 -7.36
C ARG A 158 10.28 -5.68 -5.93
N GLU A 159 10.49 -6.58 -4.99
CA GLU A 159 10.13 -6.45 -3.57
C GLU A 159 10.74 -5.19 -2.94
N TYR A 160 12.02 -4.95 -3.19
CA TYR A 160 12.70 -3.74 -2.71
C TYR A 160 12.01 -2.46 -3.21
N TYR A 161 11.75 -2.36 -4.52
CA TYR A 161 11.13 -1.18 -5.10
C TYR A 161 9.70 -0.98 -4.63
N PHE A 162 8.95 -2.07 -4.47
CA PHE A 162 7.60 -2.03 -3.93
C PHE A 162 7.56 -1.44 -2.52
N TYR A 163 8.31 -2.02 -1.59
CA TYR A 163 8.29 -1.53 -0.21
C TYR A 163 8.89 -0.13 -0.07
N ASN A 164 9.93 0.19 -0.85
CA ASN A 164 10.48 1.53 -0.86
C ASN A 164 9.45 2.54 -1.38
N PHE A 165 8.67 2.19 -2.41
CA PHE A 165 7.59 3.03 -2.92
C PHE A 165 6.49 3.25 -1.87
N ILE A 166 6.01 2.19 -1.22
CA ILE A 166 5.00 2.29 -0.15
C ILE A 166 5.48 3.16 1.01
N ASN A 167 6.70 2.94 1.48
CA ASN A 167 7.29 3.72 2.57
C ASN A 167 7.40 5.21 2.20
N ASN A 168 7.78 5.51 0.95
CA ASN A 168 7.85 6.90 0.48
C ASN A 168 6.48 7.57 0.34
N ILE A 169 5.38 6.85 0.10
CA ILE A 169 4.02 7.44 0.14
C ILE A 169 3.70 7.93 1.55
N GLU A 170 4.00 7.12 2.58
CA GLU A 170 3.77 7.49 3.98
C GLU A 170 4.61 8.70 4.37
N ILE A 171 5.90 8.67 4.06
CA ILE A 171 6.83 9.78 4.34
C ILE A 171 6.38 11.05 3.60
N ALA A 172 6.01 10.97 2.32
CA ALA A 172 5.56 12.13 1.56
C ALA A 172 4.28 12.74 2.14
N ASN A 173 3.33 11.91 2.60
CA ASN A 173 2.11 12.38 3.28
C ASN A 173 2.44 13.11 4.59
N PHE A 174 3.37 12.57 5.38
CA PHE A 174 3.82 13.22 6.62
C PHE A 174 4.53 14.56 6.35
N GLU A 175 5.52 14.57 5.45
CA GLU A 175 6.30 15.76 5.11
C GLU A 175 5.43 16.86 4.48
N LEU A 176 4.41 16.50 3.69
CA LEU A 176 3.45 17.46 3.14
C LEU A 176 2.61 18.13 4.24
N LYS A 177 2.20 17.40 5.27
CA LYS A 177 1.52 17.99 6.44
C LYS A 177 2.43 18.93 7.20
N GLU A 178 3.70 18.58 7.40
CA GLU A 178 4.68 19.48 8.01
C GLU A 178 4.87 20.76 7.17
N LEU A 179 5.00 20.64 5.85
CA LEU A 179 5.09 21.77 4.92
C LEU A 179 3.89 22.70 5.02
N VAL A 180 2.67 22.16 5.06
CA VAL A 180 1.44 22.95 5.20
C VAL A 180 1.41 23.70 6.53
N ASN A 181 1.79 23.03 7.62
CA ASN A 181 1.84 23.66 8.95
C ASN A 181 2.88 24.79 9.01
N GLU A 182 4.04 24.57 8.39
CA GLU A 182 5.10 25.56 8.32
C GLU A 182 4.66 26.79 7.49
N LEU A 183 4.07 26.56 6.31
CA LEU A 183 3.50 27.64 5.49
C LEU A 183 2.44 28.43 6.25
N LYS A 184 1.56 27.74 6.99
CA LYS A 184 0.55 28.39 7.83
C LYS A 184 1.18 29.26 8.92
N SER A 185 2.23 28.77 9.58
CA SER A 185 3.00 29.52 10.57
C SER A 185 3.64 30.76 9.96
N ILE A 186 4.30 30.61 8.81
CA ILE A 186 4.96 31.74 8.11
C ILE A 186 3.93 32.80 7.70
N ILE A 187 2.79 32.40 7.13
CA ILE A 187 1.72 33.33 6.74
C ILE A 187 1.19 34.08 7.96
N LYS A 188 0.95 33.39 9.07
CA LYS A 188 0.52 34.04 10.32
C LYS A 188 1.54 35.09 10.78
N ASN A 189 2.82 34.73 10.90
CA ASN A 189 3.86 35.66 11.34
C ASN A 189 4.05 36.82 10.33
N THR A 190 3.84 36.57 9.03
CA THR A 190 3.90 37.61 7.99
C THR A 190 2.74 38.61 8.10
N ASP A 191 1.52 38.13 8.37
CA ASP A 191 0.37 39.00 8.67
C ASP A 191 0.64 39.85 9.93
N GLU A 192 1.14 39.23 11.01
CA GLU A 192 1.49 39.93 12.26
C GLU A 192 2.56 41.01 12.05
N PHE A 193 3.63 40.68 11.31
CA PHE A 193 4.69 41.63 10.96
C PHE A 193 4.15 42.85 10.22
N ASN A 194 3.26 42.65 9.23
CA ASN A 194 2.62 43.75 8.49
C ASN A 194 1.73 44.62 9.37
N MET A 195 0.94 44.01 10.27
CA MET A 195 0.06 44.74 11.18
C MET A 195 0.87 45.66 12.09
N CYS A 196 1.99 45.18 12.64
CA CYS A 196 2.88 45.99 13.48
C CYS A 196 3.52 47.15 12.69
N ARG A 197 3.85 46.94 11.42
CA ARG A 197 4.44 47.98 10.56
C ARG A 197 3.47 49.13 10.28
N HIS A 198 2.18 48.84 10.12
CA HIS A 198 1.17 49.85 9.81
C HIS A 198 0.54 50.52 11.04
N ASN A 199 0.40 49.80 12.16
CA ASN A 199 -0.36 50.27 13.32
C ASN A 199 0.51 50.55 14.57
N GLY A 200 1.83 50.36 14.50
CA GLY A 200 2.70 50.34 15.68
C GLY A 200 2.54 49.05 16.49
N VAL A 201 2.94 49.04 17.77
CA VAL A 201 2.74 47.87 18.64
C VAL A 201 1.24 47.64 18.83
N ALA A 202 0.72 46.54 18.30
CA ALA A 202 -0.68 46.19 18.47
C ALA A 202 -0.92 45.77 19.93
N ARG A 203 -1.67 46.61 20.65
CA ARG A 203 -2.04 46.42 22.06
C ARG A 203 -3.45 45.84 22.14
N LYS A 204 -3.61 44.75 22.89
CA LYS A 204 -4.91 44.25 23.35
C LYS A 204 -4.90 44.34 24.87
N ASP A 205 -5.88 45.04 25.45
CA ASP A 205 -6.02 45.21 26.90
C ASP A 205 -4.77 45.78 27.60
N GLY A 206 -4.05 46.69 26.92
CA GLY A 206 -2.82 47.30 27.47
C GLY A 206 -1.58 46.41 27.43
N VAL A 207 -1.69 45.18 26.94
CA VAL A 207 -0.59 44.23 26.75
C VAL A 207 -0.13 44.27 25.28
N ASN A 208 1.18 44.36 25.06
CA ASN A 208 1.77 44.20 23.74
C ASN A 208 1.55 42.74 23.30
N PHE A 209 0.72 42.51 22.29
CA PHE A 209 0.39 41.16 21.83
C PHE A 209 1.24 40.72 20.63
N TYR A 210 1.78 41.69 19.89
CA TYR A 210 2.51 41.45 18.66
C TYR A 210 3.82 42.23 18.69
N ASP A 211 4.92 41.49 18.69
CA ASP A 211 6.26 42.03 18.58
C ASP A 211 6.74 41.83 17.14
N ARG A 212 7.04 42.93 16.46
CA ARG A 212 7.50 42.93 15.06
C ARG A 212 8.77 42.10 14.91
N ASP A 213 9.69 42.23 15.87
CA ASP A 213 11.00 41.58 15.81
C ASP A 213 10.83 40.08 16.06
N MET A 214 9.97 39.71 17.01
CA MET A 214 9.60 38.30 17.24
C MET A 214 8.94 37.65 16.02
N ALA A 215 8.00 38.35 15.36
CA ALA A 215 7.36 37.84 14.15
C ALA A 215 8.39 37.63 13.01
N MET A 216 9.32 38.58 12.84
CA MET A 216 10.40 38.46 11.86
C MET A 216 11.38 37.34 12.23
N ASP A 217 11.73 37.18 13.50
CA ASP A 217 12.59 36.09 13.98
C ASP A 217 11.95 34.71 13.75
N ASN A 218 10.65 34.59 13.96
CA ASN A 218 9.89 33.38 13.64
C ASN A 218 9.88 33.08 12.13
N ILE A 219 9.76 34.12 11.28
CA ILE A 219 9.88 33.95 9.83
C ILE A 219 11.31 33.53 9.47
N LYS A 220 12.35 34.12 10.05
CA LYS A 220 13.75 33.77 9.78
C LYS A 220 14.11 32.36 10.26
N GLY A 221 13.55 31.94 11.39
CA GLY A 221 13.74 30.61 11.99
C GLY A 221 12.90 29.50 11.35
N ASN A 222 12.23 29.78 10.23
CA ASN A 222 11.37 28.80 9.56
C ASN A 222 12.16 27.60 9.03
N SER A 223 11.47 26.46 8.89
CA SER A 223 12.02 25.22 8.35
C SER A 223 11.60 24.92 6.90
N LEU A 224 11.00 25.87 6.19
CA LEU A 224 10.38 25.66 4.88
C LEU A 224 11.39 25.12 3.85
N SER A 225 12.59 25.70 3.78
CA SER A 225 13.61 25.27 2.82
C SER A 225 14.09 23.84 3.07
N SER A 226 14.29 23.46 4.34
CA SER A 226 14.77 22.12 4.69
C SER A 226 13.67 21.08 4.48
N LEU A 227 12.43 21.39 4.88
CA LEU A 227 11.24 20.56 4.64
C LEU A 227 11.00 20.33 3.15
N LEU A 228 11.09 21.39 2.33
CA LEU A 228 10.91 21.29 0.88
C LEU A 228 12.01 20.44 0.24
N GLY A 229 13.25 20.57 0.71
CA GLY A 229 14.37 19.73 0.27
C GLY A 229 14.12 18.24 0.53
N ARG A 230 13.66 17.90 1.75
CA ARG A 230 13.31 16.52 2.11
C ARG A 230 12.15 15.99 1.25
N PHE A 231 11.05 16.73 1.19
CA PHE A 231 9.86 16.36 0.42
C PHE A 231 10.19 16.13 -1.07
N ASN A 232 10.98 17.01 -1.69
CA ASN A 232 11.39 16.84 -3.08
C ASN A 232 12.25 15.57 -3.28
N ALA A 233 13.13 15.24 -2.33
CA ALA A 233 13.89 14.01 -2.38
C ALA A 233 12.98 12.77 -2.26
N THR A 234 12.03 12.79 -1.31
CA THR A 234 11.03 11.74 -1.12
C THR A 234 10.19 11.52 -2.38
N VAL A 235 9.66 12.59 -2.99
CA VAL A 235 8.86 12.49 -4.24
C VAL A 235 9.67 11.90 -5.39
N LYS A 236 10.96 12.26 -5.52
CA LYS A 236 11.86 11.68 -6.53
C LYS A 236 12.11 10.19 -6.28
N GLN A 237 12.38 9.81 -5.02
CA GLN A 237 12.59 8.41 -4.64
C GLN A 237 11.33 7.57 -4.83
N MET A 238 10.18 8.11 -4.46
CA MET A 238 8.86 7.52 -4.68
C MET A 238 8.63 7.25 -6.17
N SER A 239 8.83 8.27 -7.02
CA SER A 239 8.63 8.17 -8.47
C SER A 239 9.58 7.14 -9.11
N SER A 240 10.84 7.13 -8.69
CA SER A 240 11.84 6.16 -9.16
C SER A 240 11.48 4.74 -8.75
N SER A 241 11.08 4.54 -7.48
CA SER A 241 10.69 3.24 -6.95
C SER A 241 9.42 2.71 -7.63
N HIS A 242 8.43 3.57 -7.87
CA HIS A 242 7.24 3.21 -8.64
C HIS A 242 7.62 2.74 -10.05
N LYS A 243 8.44 3.51 -10.76
CA LYS A 243 8.88 3.16 -12.13
C LYS A 243 9.63 1.83 -12.18
N ASN A 244 10.52 1.58 -11.22
CA ASN A 244 11.29 0.34 -11.15
C ASN A 244 10.43 -0.86 -10.72
N PHE A 245 9.42 -0.64 -9.87
CA PHE A 245 8.44 -1.66 -9.52
C PHE A 245 7.61 -2.07 -10.73
N ILE A 246 7.08 -1.11 -11.50
CA ILE A 246 6.33 -1.39 -12.74
C ILE A 246 7.22 -2.07 -13.78
N GLY A 247 8.46 -1.59 -13.95
CA GLY A 247 9.44 -2.18 -14.86
C GLY A 247 9.00 -2.14 -16.32
N LYS A 248 9.60 -3.02 -17.15
CA LYS A 248 9.23 -3.17 -18.57
C LYS A 248 8.01 -4.06 -18.76
N ASP A 249 7.94 -5.13 -17.98
CA ASP A 249 6.80 -6.04 -17.95
C ASP A 249 5.90 -5.67 -16.77
N ASN A 250 4.77 -5.05 -17.08
CA ASN A 250 3.80 -4.57 -16.11
C ASN A 250 2.64 -5.54 -15.89
N THR A 251 2.75 -6.80 -16.34
CA THR A 251 1.73 -7.82 -16.07
C THR A 251 1.62 -8.09 -14.58
N ILE A 252 0.39 -8.17 -14.05
CA ILE A 252 0.16 -8.29 -12.60
C ILE A 252 0.77 -9.57 -12.00
N THR A 253 0.86 -10.63 -12.80
CA THR A 253 1.47 -11.91 -12.41
C THR A 253 2.98 -11.85 -12.31
N GLU A 254 3.63 -10.88 -12.96
CA GLU A 254 5.06 -10.59 -12.79
C GLU A 254 5.34 -9.59 -11.67
N LEU A 255 4.39 -8.69 -11.41
CA LEU A 255 4.43 -7.78 -10.28
C LEU A 255 4.22 -8.51 -8.94
N PHE A 256 3.25 -9.44 -8.89
CA PHE A 256 2.86 -10.15 -7.68
C PHE A 256 2.80 -11.66 -7.85
N LYS A 257 3.28 -12.39 -6.84
CA LYS A 257 3.21 -13.85 -6.74
C LYS A 257 2.36 -14.25 -5.53
N VAL A 258 1.67 -15.39 -5.63
CA VAL A 258 0.85 -15.95 -4.55
C VAL A 258 1.71 -16.89 -3.70
N LYS A 259 1.62 -16.81 -2.36
CA LYS A 259 2.29 -17.76 -1.47
C LYS A 259 1.80 -19.18 -1.74
N GLY A 260 2.70 -20.01 -2.27
CA GLY A 260 2.54 -21.45 -2.27
C GLY A 260 1.26 -21.96 -2.94
N LEU A 261 1.17 -21.84 -4.27
CA LEU A 261 0.60 -22.96 -5.04
C LEU A 261 1.65 -24.08 -5.04
N LEU A 262 1.78 -24.77 -3.91
CA LEU A 262 2.52 -26.04 -3.82
C LEU A 262 1.72 -27.07 -4.62
N PHE A 263 2.05 -27.20 -5.91
CA PHE A 263 1.59 -28.31 -6.75
C PHE A 263 2.16 -29.66 -6.29
#